data_AF-A0A7Z3C8Z7-F1
#
_entry.id   AF-A0A7Z3C8Z7-F1
#
_cell.length_a   1.000
_cell.length_b   1.000
_cell.length_c   1.000
_cell.angle_alpha   90.00
_cell.angle_beta   90.00
_cell.angle_gamma   90.00
#
_symmetry.space_group_name_H-M   'P 1'
#
loop_
_entity.id
_entity.type
_entity.pdbx_description
1 polymer ?
#
loop_
_entity_poly.entity_id
_entity_poly.type
_entity_poly.pdbx_seq_one_letter_code
_entity_poly.pdbx_strand_id
1 'polypeptide(L)'
;MQRSIATVSLSGTLPEKLEAIAAAGFDGVEIFENDLLYYDGSPREIRQMCADLGIAITLFQPFRDFEGCRRDRLERNLERAERKFDLMQELGTDLVLVCSNASPDSVGDQQILIDDLRLLAERAGARGLRIGYEALAWGRHVNTYQQVWDIVRQADHPALGVLLDSFHTLSLKGDPRAIAEIPGDKIFFVQMADAPILAMDVLEWSRHFRCFPGQGEFDLPGFLAPIIQSGYTGPLSLEIFNDGFRAAPPRANAADGLRSLLYLEEKTRQRLEQEIRPVDNRDILFETPKASEYNGIEFLEFAVDESLGAKLSNWLERLGFVKAGQHRSKSVSLLRQGDINLILNSEPYSFGHSFFEAHGPSLCATAVRVKDSASALARAVAYKGQPYRGLVGPNELELAAVRAPDGSLIYLVDEEADVYGTDFNLLPDAVARGGLKRIDHMAMALPADSLDSWVLFYKSLLDFEADDEVVLPDPYGLVKSRALRSRDSSIRLPLNISENRNTAISHALSSYRGSGVHHIAFDCDDIFAEVSRAKEAGVPLLDIPLNYYDDLAARFDFDDEFLSELAYYNVLYDRDAQGGELFHVYTEPFEGRFFFEIIQRKNGYAGYGAANVAVRLAAMAKARSGAVRQAKL
;
A
#
# COMPACT_ATOMS: atom_id res chain seq x y z
N MET A 1 5.94 2.86 -22.71
CA MET A 1 6.94 1.77 -22.64
C MET A 1 6.21 0.43 -22.58
N GLN A 2 6.89 -0.68 -22.88
CA GLN A 2 6.30 -2.01 -22.70
C GLN A 2 6.37 -2.41 -21.22
N ARG A 3 5.22 -2.59 -20.55
CA ARG A 3 5.18 -2.94 -19.13
C ARG A 3 5.30 -4.43 -18.94
N SER A 4 6.22 -4.89 -18.11
CA SER A 4 6.44 -6.31 -17.83
C SER A 4 6.49 -6.62 -16.35
N ILE A 5 6.41 -7.90 -16.02
CA ILE A 5 6.61 -8.42 -14.67
C ILE A 5 7.24 -9.81 -14.76
N ALA A 6 8.20 -10.10 -13.90
CA ALA A 6 8.80 -11.42 -13.79
C ALA A 6 7.85 -12.39 -13.09
N THR A 7 7.73 -13.62 -13.61
CA THR A 7 6.88 -14.66 -13.01
C THR A 7 7.29 -15.01 -11.57
N VAL A 8 8.52 -14.72 -11.17
CA VAL A 8 9.00 -14.90 -9.79
C VAL A 8 8.31 -13.97 -8.78
N SER A 9 7.73 -12.87 -9.26
CA SER A 9 6.97 -11.89 -8.47
C SER A 9 5.60 -12.39 -8.02
N LEU A 10 5.13 -13.52 -8.57
CA LEU A 10 3.81 -14.08 -8.34
C LEU A 10 3.89 -15.52 -7.82
N SER A 11 2.86 -15.93 -7.08
CA SER A 11 2.63 -17.31 -6.67
C SER A 11 1.84 -18.10 -7.73
N GLY A 12 1.60 -19.39 -7.49
CA GLY A 12 0.79 -20.24 -8.36
C GLY A 12 1.58 -20.95 -9.46
N THR A 13 0.87 -21.70 -10.29
CA THR A 13 1.42 -22.38 -11.47
C THR A 13 1.74 -21.38 -12.59
N LEU A 14 2.63 -21.74 -13.51
CA LEU A 14 2.99 -20.86 -14.62
C LEU A 14 1.76 -20.39 -15.44
N PRO A 15 0.78 -21.24 -15.80
CA PRO A 15 -0.46 -20.77 -16.45
C PRO A 15 -1.26 -19.76 -15.62
N GLU A 16 -1.46 -20.00 -14.32
CA GLU A 16 -2.19 -19.07 -13.44
C GLU A 16 -1.49 -17.70 -13.35
N LYS A 17 -0.15 -17.70 -13.33
CA LYS A 17 0.65 -16.47 -13.37
C LYS A 17 0.44 -15.73 -14.69
N LEU A 18 0.55 -16.41 -15.83
CA LEU A 18 0.38 -15.78 -17.15
C LEU A 18 -1.02 -15.19 -17.33
N GLU A 19 -2.05 -15.92 -16.91
CA GLU A 19 -3.44 -15.43 -16.92
C GLU A 19 -3.62 -14.19 -16.03
N ALA A 20 -3.03 -14.20 -14.83
CA ALA A 20 -3.09 -13.06 -13.91
C ALA A 20 -2.38 -11.82 -14.48
N ILE A 21 -1.21 -12.00 -15.11
CA ILE A 21 -0.42 -10.94 -15.74
C ILE A 21 -1.21 -10.31 -16.90
N ALA A 22 -1.76 -11.14 -17.79
CA ALA A 22 -2.57 -10.65 -18.90
C ALA A 22 -3.86 -9.96 -18.43
N ALA A 23 -4.56 -10.54 -17.45
CA ALA A 23 -5.79 -9.96 -16.90
C ALA A 23 -5.55 -8.62 -16.17
N ALA A 24 -4.38 -8.44 -15.55
CA ALA A 24 -3.99 -7.15 -14.97
C ALA A 24 -3.77 -6.09 -16.05
N GLY A 25 -3.29 -6.48 -17.24
CA GLY A 25 -3.04 -5.60 -18.38
C GLY A 25 -1.57 -5.26 -18.62
N PHE A 26 -0.65 -6.14 -18.24
CA PHE A 26 0.75 -6.04 -18.66
C PHE A 26 0.91 -6.35 -20.16
N ASP A 27 1.95 -5.78 -20.77
CA ASP A 27 2.29 -6.01 -22.18
C ASP A 27 3.26 -7.18 -22.36
N GLY A 28 3.92 -7.60 -21.28
CA GLY A 28 4.89 -8.69 -21.33
C GLY A 28 5.22 -9.33 -19.99
N VAL A 29 6.01 -10.39 -20.06
CA VAL A 29 6.40 -11.23 -18.93
C VAL A 29 7.87 -11.63 -19.04
N GLU A 30 8.56 -11.63 -17.91
CA GLU A 30 9.87 -12.26 -17.80
C GLU A 30 9.69 -13.69 -17.29
N ILE A 31 10.15 -14.67 -18.05
CA ILE A 31 10.03 -16.07 -17.66
C ILE A 31 11.21 -16.41 -16.76
N PHE A 32 10.90 -16.64 -15.48
CA PHE A 32 11.84 -17.15 -14.51
C PHE A 32 12.06 -18.66 -14.71
N GLU A 33 13.31 -19.08 -14.87
CA GLU A 33 13.67 -20.45 -15.26
C GLU A 33 13.06 -21.52 -14.34
N ASN A 34 12.99 -21.28 -13.04
CA ASN A 34 12.40 -22.27 -12.12
C ASN A 34 10.92 -22.52 -12.40
N ASP A 35 10.16 -21.54 -12.88
CA ASP A 35 8.75 -21.77 -13.22
C ASP A 35 8.60 -22.71 -14.43
N LEU A 36 9.56 -22.70 -15.35
CA LEU A 36 9.60 -23.68 -16.45
C LEU A 36 9.98 -25.08 -15.96
N LEU A 37 10.83 -25.20 -14.92
CA LEU A 37 11.21 -26.50 -14.36
C LEU A 37 10.05 -27.22 -13.68
N TYR A 38 9.06 -26.49 -13.17
CA TYR A 38 7.88 -27.04 -12.51
C TYR A 38 6.67 -27.19 -13.43
N TYR A 39 6.72 -26.59 -14.62
CA TYR A 39 5.69 -26.76 -15.64
C TYR A 39 5.87 -28.12 -16.35
N ASP A 40 4.78 -28.85 -16.51
CA ASP A 40 4.77 -30.21 -17.08
C ASP A 40 4.73 -30.23 -18.61
N GLY A 41 4.43 -29.07 -19.22
CA GLY A 41 4.40 -28.89 -20.67
C GLY A 41 5.71 -28.37 -21.27
N SER A 42 5.65 -27.97 -22.55
CA SER A 42 6.82 -27.53 -23.32
C SER A 42 7.01 -26.00 -23.35
N PRO A 43 8.23 -25.48 -23.59
CA PRO A 43 8.45 -24.05 -23.78
C PRO A 43 7.63 -23.45 -24.94
N ARG A 44 7.34 -24.25 -25.98
CA ARG A 44 6.48 -23.82 -27.10
C ARG A 44 5.02 -23.64 -26.69
N GLU A 45 4.54 -24.41 -25.73
CA GLU A 45 3.20 -24.21 -25.16
C GLU A 45 3.15 -22.93 -24.34
N ILE A 46 4.19 -22.61 -23.58
CA ILE A 46 4.30 -21.31 -22.88
C ILE A 46 4.25 -20.15 -23.88
N ARG A 47 4.99 -20.25 -24.99
CA ARG A 47 4.93 -19.28 -26.08
C ARG A 47 3.51 -19.14 -26.64
N GLN A 48 2.82 -20.25 -26.89
CA GLN A 48 1.46 -20.25 -27.41
C GLN A 48 0.48 -19.61 -26.42
N MET A 49 0.56 -19.96 -25.12
CA MET A 49 -0.27 -19.35 -24.09
C MET A 49 -0.06 -17.85 -23.99
N CYS A 50 1.19 -17.36 -24.03
CA CYS A 50 1.48 -15.93 -24.02
C CYS A 50 0.87 -15.23 -25.25
N ALA A 51 0.98 -15.86 -26.44
CA ALA A 51 0.38 -15.35 -27.67
C ALA A 51 -1.15 -15.31 -27.60
N ASP A 52 -1.79 -16.35 -27.06
CA ASP A 52 -3.24 -16.43 -26.89
C ASP A 52 -3.76 -15.39 -25.89
N LEU A 53 -2.98 -15.11 -24.84
CA LEU A 53 -3.25 -14.08 -23.84
C LEU A 53 -2.88 -12.66 -24.29
N GLY A 54 -2.18 -12.52 -25.42
CA GLY A 54 -1.78 -11.21 -25.98
C GLY A 54 -0.61 -10.54 -25.26
N ILE A 55 0.25 -11.30 -24.56
CA ILE A 55 1.43 -10.79 -23.86
C ILE A 55 2.73 -11.32 -24.49
N ALA A 56 3.78 -10.50 -24.51
CA ALA A 56 5.08 -10.91 -25.03
C ALA A 56 5.97 -11.54 -23.95
N ILE A 57 6.84 -12.49 -24.32
CA ILE A 57 7.92 -12.93 -23.43
C ILE A 57 9.12 -12.01 -23.64
N THR A 58 9.28 -11.03 -22.75
CA THR A 58 10.22 -9.91 -22.92
C THR A 58 11.62 -10.23 -22.43
N LEU A 59 11.78 -11.23 -21.56
CA LEU A 59 13.05 -11.65 -20.99
C LEU A 59 13.00 -13.12 -20.54
N PHE A 60 14.09 -13.85 -20.73
CA PHE A 60 14.36 -15.11 -20.05
C PHE A 60 15.41 -14.90 -18.97
N GLN A 61 15.18 -15.41 -17.76
CA GLN A 61 16.11 -15.18 -16.65
C GLN A 61 16.04 -16.25 -15.55
N PRO A 62 17.09 -16.39 -14.72
CA PRO A 62 18.41 -15.77 -14.82
C PRO A 62 19.46 -16.74 -15.39
N PHE A 63 20.51 -16.21 -16.01
CA PHE A 63 21.72 -16.96 -16.36
C PHE A 63 22.88 -16.57 -15.44
N ARG A 64 23.24 -17.46 -14.51
CA ARG A 64 24.20 -17.17 -13.43
C ARG A 64 25.63 -17.59 -13.76
N ASP A 65 26.59 -16.91 -13.12
CA ASP A 65 27.99 -17.30 -12.95
C ASP A 65 28.71 -17.67 -14.27
N PHE A 66 28.79 -16.71 -15.19
CA PHE A 66 29.43 -16.90 -16.50
C PHE A 66 30.83 -16.28 -16.58
N GLU A 67 30.92 -14.97 -16.47
CA GLU A 67 32.15 -14.19 -16.65
C GLU A 67 33.12 -14.46 -15.50
N GLY A 68 34.42 -14.45 -15.80
CA GLY A 68 35.44 -14.71 -14.80
C GLY A 68 35.41 -16.15 -14.26
N CYS A 69 34.68 -17.07 -14.91
CA CYS A 69 34.71 -18.47 -14.51
C CYS A 69 36.12 -19.05 -14.70
N ARG A 70 36.44 -20.13 -13.99
CA ARG A 70 37.69 -20.84 -14.21
C ARG A 70 37.81 -21.26 -15.69
N ARG A 71 38.98 -21.06 -16.29
CA ARG A 71 39.21 -21.29 -17.73
C ARG A 71 38.91 -22.74 -18.16
N ASP A 72 39.12 -23.71 -17.28
CA ASP A 72 38.77 -25.13 -17.50
C ASP A 72 37.25 -25.40 -17.56
N ARG A 73 36.41 -24.45 -17.15
CA ARG A 73 34.94 -24.52 -17.19
C ARG A 73 34.31 -23.66 -18.28
N LEU A 74 35.08 -22.80 -18.96
CA LEU A 74 34.53 -21.84 -19.92
C LEU A 74 33.74 -22.54 -21.04
N GLU A 75 34.30 -23.58 -21.65
CA GLU A 75 33.63 -24.34 -22.71
C GLU A 75 32.29 -24.91 -22.25
N ARG A 76 32.25 -25.52 -21.05
CA ARG A 76 31.03 -26.06 -20.46
C ARG A 76 30.00 -24.96 -20.15
N ASN A 77 30.45 -23.77 -19.75
CA ASN A 77 29.59 -22.62 -19.52
C ASN A 77 29.03 -22.07 -20.84
N LEU A 78 29.79 -22.09 -21.93
CA LEU A 78 29.30 -21.76 -23.28
C LEU A 78 28.27 -22.79 -23.76
N GLU A 79 28.53 -24.09 -23.59
CA GLU A 79 27.52 -25.12 -23.89
C GLU A 79 26.24 -24.94 -23.06
N ARG A 80 26.36 -24.49 -21.80
CA ARG A 80 25.21 -24.16 -20.95
C ARG A 80 24.44 -22.98 -21.54
N ALA A 81 25.12 -21.94 -22.03
CA ALA A 81 24.50 -20.82 -22.70
C ALA A 81 23.78 -21.25 -24.00
N GLU A 82 24.40 -22.06 -24.84
CA GLU A 82 23.80 -22.58 -26.08
C GLU A 82 22.49 -23.34 -25.82
N ARG A 83 22.44 -24.16 -24.76
CA ARG A 83 21.19 -24.82 -24.35
C ARG A 83 20.11 -23.85 -23.90
N LYS A 84 20.48 -22.71 -23.30
CA LYS A 84 19.51 -21.65 -22.97
C LYS A 84 19.08 -20.89 -24.21
N PHE A 85 19.95 -20.70 -25.18
CA PHE A 85 19.58 -20.13 -26.48
C PHE A 85 18.57 -21.01 -27.22
N ASP A 86 18.74 -22.33 -27.22
CA ASP A 86 17.74 -23.26 -27.76
C ASP A 86 16.38 -23.08 -27.05
N LEU A 87 16.39 -23.06 -25.71
CA LEU A 87 15.18 -22.85 -24.89
C LEU A 87 14.48 -21.51 -25.21
N MET A 88 15.24 -20.42 -25.28
CA MET A 88 14.72 -19.08 -25.57
C MET A 88 14.08 -19.00 -26.96
N GLN A 89 14.66 -19.67 -27.96
CA GLN A 89 14.10 -19.72 -29.31
C GLN A 89 12.76 -20.48 -29.33
N GLU A 90 12.60 -21.51 -28.50
CA GLU A 90 11.32 -22.20 -28.33
C GLU A 90 10.28 -21.34 -27.61
N LEU A 91 10.68 -20.63 -26.54
CA LEU A 91 9.85 -19.61 -25.88
C LEU A 91 9.50 -18.46 -26.83
N GLY A 92 10.32 -18.19 -27.84
CA GLY A 92 10.15 -17.06 -28.76
C GLY A 92 10.56 -15.72 -28.14
N THR A 93 11.55 -15.73 -27.25
CA THR A 93 12.17 -14.52 -26.68
C THR A 93 13.60 -14.34 -27.19
N ASP A 94 14.08 -13.10 -27.19
CA ASP A 94 15.38 -12.75 -27.77
C ASP A 94 16.40 -12.20 -26.77
N LEU A 95 16.02 -12.01 -25.50
CA LEU A 95 16.87 -11.42 -24.47
C LEU A 95 17.01 -12.35 -23.26
N VAL A 96 18.24 -12.51 -22.77
CA VAL A 96 18.53 -13.20 -21.50
C VAL A 96 19.27 -12.29 -20.52
N LEU A 97 18.86 -12.34 -19.26
CA LEU A 97 19.55 -11.69 -18.15
C LEU A 97 20.71 -12.58 -17.71
N VAL A 98 21.93 -12.04 -17.81
CA VAL A 98 23.14 -12.61 -17.24
C VAL A 98 23.50 -11.79 -16.00
N CYS A 99 23.38 -12.38 -14.82
CA CYS A 99 23.70 -11.69 -13.59
C CYS A 99 25.16 -11.92 -13.21
N SER A 100 25.79 -10.89 -12.65
CA SER A 100 27.21 -10.88 -12.30
C SER A 100 27.58 -12.05 -11.38
N ASN A 101 28.74 -12.64 -11.63
CA ASN A 101 29.22 -13.84 -10.96
C ASN A 101 29.39 -13.62 -9.45
N ALA A 102 28.75 -14.48 -8.66
CA ALA A 102 28.84 -14.47 -7.19
C ALA A 102 29.71 -15.61 -6.65
N SER A 103 30.27 -16.45 -7.52
CA SER A 103 31.08 -17.60 -7.12
C SER A 103 32.39 -17.17 -6.43
N PRO A 104 32.78 -17.81 -5.31
CA PRO A 104 34.05 -17.52 -4.63
C PRO A 104 35.30 -17.77 -5.46
N ASP A 105 35.23 -18.68 -6.44
CA ASP A 105 36.35 -19.07 -7.32
C ASP A 105 36.41 -18.26 -8.64
N SER A 106 35.61 -17.21 -8.77
CA SER A 106 35.61 -16.32 -9.93
C SER A 106 36.86 -15.42 -9.98
N VAL A 107 37.33 -15.14 -11.19
CA VAL A 107 38.47 -14.27 -11.50
C VAL A 107 37.93 -12.88 -11.86
N GLY A 108 38.47 -11.84 -11.21
CA GLY A 108 38.03 -10.45 -11.40
C GLY A 108 38.92 -9.60 -12.30
N ASP A 109 39.80 -10.22 -13.09
CA ASP A 109 40.63 -9.48 -14.06
C ASP A 109 39.74 -8.85 -15.13
N GLN A 110 39.81 -7.53 -15.27
CA GLN A 110 38.89 -6.77 -16.12
C GLN A 110 38.93 -7.20 -17.59
N GLN A 111 40.10 -7.51 -18.13
CA GLN A 111 40.22 -7.94 -19.52
C GLN A 111 39.57 -9.31 -19.72
N ILE A 112 39.75 -10.23 -18.77
CA ILE A 112 39.06 -11.53 -18.81
C ILE A 112 37.54 -11.36 -18.78
N LEU A 113 37.00 -10.46 -17.95
CA LEU A 113 35.55 -10.21 -17.90
C LEU A 113 35.02 -9.65 -19.24
N ILE A 114 35.75 -8.70 -19.83
CA ILE A 114 35.41 -8.11 -21.14
C ILE A 114 35.43 -9.18 -22.23
N ASP A 115 36.49 -9.98 -22.29
CA ASP A 115 36.66 -11.02 -23.31
C ASP A 115 35.59 -12.11 -23.19
N ASP A 116 35.27 -12.53 -21.96
CA ASP A 116 34.21 -13.52 -21.71
C ASP A 116 32.84 -13.01 -22.18
N LEU A 117 32.44 -11.80 -21.77
CA LEU A 117 31.14 -11.25 -22.11
C LEU A 117 31.03 -10.91 -23.60
N ARG A 118 32.12 -10.46 -24.24
CA ARG A 118 32.17 -10.32 -25.70
C ARG A 118 31.95 -11.67 -26.38
N LEU A 119 32.65 -12.72 -25.94
CA LEU A 119 32.50 -14.07 -26.50
C LEU A 119 31.07 -14.60 -26.35
N LEU A 120 30.44 -14.40 -25.18
CA LEU A 120 29.04 -14.77 -24.98
C LEU A 120 28.09 -14.02 -25.92
N ALA A 121 28.34 -12.72 -26.11
CA ALA A 121 27.56 -11.87 -26.98
C ALA A 121 27.72 -12.22 -28.46
N GLU A 122 28.91 -12.63 -28.90
CA GLU A 122 29.14 -13.14 -30.26
C GLU A 122 28.31 -14.41 -30.51
N ARG A 123 28.28 -15.34 -29.54
CA ARG A 123 27.45 -16.56 -29.61
C ARG A 123 25.96 -16.23 -29.66
N ALA A 124 25.49 -15.34 -28.78
CA ALA A 124 24.10 -14.90 -28.78
C ALA A 124 23.72 -14.18 -30.09
N GLY A 125 24.54 -13.24 -30.54
CA GLY A 125 24.32 -12.46 -31.76
C GLY A 125 24.27 -13.32 -33.02
N ALA A 126 25.11 -14.36 -33.12
CA ALA A 126 25.06 -15.33 -34.22
C ALA A 126 23.72 -16.08 -34.31
N ARG A 127 22.95 -16.12 -33.22
CA ARG A 127 21.62 -16.74 -33.12
C ARG A 127 20.46 -15.74 -33.12
N GLY A 128 20.76 -14.44 -33.31
CA GLY A 128 19.77 -13.36 -33.22
C GLY A 128 19.26 -13.11 -31.81
N LEU A 129 20.04 -13.45 -30.79
CA LEU A 129 19.73 -13.25 -29.37
C LEU A 129 20.61 -12.14 -28.78
N ARG A 130 20.20 -11.63 -27.62
CA ARG A 130 20.81 -10.52 -26.90
C ARG A 130 21.10 -10.91 -25.45
N ILE A 131 22.17 -10.33 -24.90
CA ILE A 131 22.62 -10.49 -23.53
C ILE A 131 22.41 -9.17 -22.79
N GLY A 132 21.60 -9.18 -21.75
CA GLY A 132 21.51 -8.10 -20.76
C GLY A 132 22.39 -8.45 -19.56
N TYR A 133 23.45 -7.69 -19.32
CA TYR A 133 24.32 -7.90 -18.17
C TYR A 133 23.86 -7.07 -16.98
N GLU A 134 23.64 -7.73 -15.85
CA GLU A 134 23.13 -7.13 -14.61
C GLU A 134 24.16 -7.29 -13.48
N ALA A 135 24.36 -6.22 -12.70
CA ALA A 135 25.12 -6.29 -11.46
C ALA A 135 24.23 -6.72 -10.28
N LEU A 136 24.52 -7.88 -9.70
CA LEU A 136 23.99 -8.22 -8.38
C LEU A 136 24.70 -7.38 -7.33
N ALA A 137 23.97 -6.83 -6.36
CA ALA A 137 24.57 -6.05 -5.26
C ALA A 137 25.62 -6.84 -4.43
N TRP A 138 25.54 -8.17 -4.46
CA TRP A 138 26.47 -9.11 -3.84
C TRP A 138 27.39 -9.82 -4.85
N GLY A 139 27.48 -9.34 -6.09
CA GLY A 139 28.40 -9.86 -7.10
C GLY A 139 29.85 -9.79 -6.61
N ARG A 140 30.66 -10.79 -6.95
CA ARG A 140 31.99 -10.97 -6.35
C ARG A 140 32.98 -9.87 -6.73
N HIS A 141 32.92 -9.44 -7.99
CA HIS A 141 33.82 -8.46 -8.62
C HIS A 141 33.07 -7.29 -9.28
N VAL A 142 31.89 -7.57 -9.81
CA VAL A 142 30.99 -6.58 -10.43
C VAL A 142 29.71 -6.54 -9.61
N ASN A 143 29.41 -5.41 -8.98
CA ASN A 143 28.22 -5.24 -8.15
C ASN A 143 27.58 -3.85 -8.29
N THR A 144 27.97 -3.09 -9.30
CA THR A 144 27.41 -1.77 -9.61
C THR A 144 27.13 -1.63 -11.11
N TYR A 145 26.12 -0.83 -11.46
CA TYR A 145 25.78 -0.60 -12.87
C TYR A 145 26.91 0.12 -13.64
N GLN A 146 27.74 0.91 -12.95
CA GLN A 146 28.88 1.59 -13.56
C GLN A 146 29.93 0.60 -14.06
N GLN A 147 30.21 -0.45 -13.27
CA GLN A 147 31.13 -1.51 -13.68
C GLN A 147 30.56 -2.31 -14.86
N VAL A 148 29.25 -2.62 -14.82
CA VAL A 148 28.55 -3.26 -15.94
C VAL A 148 28.69 -2.43 -17.21
N TRP A 149 28.39 -1.13 -17.14
CA TRP A 149 28.51 -0.24 -18.30
C TRP A 149 29.94 -0.17 -18.82
N ASP A 150 30.94 -0.04 -17.95
CA ASP A 150 32.33 0.02 -18.38
C ASP A 150 32.76 -1.25 -19.14
N ILE A 151 32.36 -2.43 -18.66
CA ILE A 151 32.64 -3.70 -19.33
C ILE A 151 31.87 -3.81 -20.66
N VAL A 152 30.56 -3.52 -20.67
CA VAL A 152 29.70 -3.58 -21.87
C VAL A 152 30.19 -2.62 -22.96
N ARG A 153 30.60 -1.40 -22.57
CA ARG A 153 31.16 -0.38 -23.46
C ARG A 153 32.48 -0.83 -24.07
N GLN A 154 33.36 -1.45 -23.29
CA GLN A 154 34.66 -1.94 -23.79
C GLN A 154 34.54 -3.22 -24.61
N ALA A 155 33.58 -4.09 -24.27
CA ALA A 155 33.27 -5.29 -25.06
C ALA A 155 32.73 -4.92 -26.45
N ASP A 156 31.99 -3.81 -26.57
CA ASP A 156 31.57 -3.19 -27.83
C ASP A 156 30.91 -4.16 -28.83
N HIS A 157 29.96 -4.95 -28.34
CA HIS A 157 29.16 -5.86 -29.18
C HIS A 157 27.69 -5.41 -29.20
N PRO A 158 27.01 -5.39 -30.37
CA PRO A 158 25.62 -4.93 -30.47
C PRO A 158 24.61 -5.87 -29.79
N ALA A 159 24.96 -7.14 -29.59
CA ALA A 159 24.13 -8.10 -28.83
C ALA A 159 24.39 -8.06 -27.31
N LEU A 160 25.24 -7.15 -26.81
CA LEU A 160 25.53 -6.98 -25.38
C LEU A 160 25.09 -5.60 -24.91
N GLY A 161 24.24 -5.58 -23.89
CA GLY A 161 23.70 -4.37 -23.28
C GLY A 161 23.65 -4.45 -21.76
N VAL A 162 23.31 -3.31 -21.17
CA VAL A 162 23.15 -3.12 -19.73
C VAL A 162 21.72 -3.48 -19.33
N LEU A 163 21.58 -4.23 -18.23
CA LEU A 163 20.32 -4.41 -17.53
C LEU A 163 20.40 -3.68 -16.19
N LEU A 164 19.40 -2.85 -15.91
CA LEU A 164 19.37 -2.00 -14.72
C LEU A 164 18.31 -2.51 -13.75
N ASP A 165 18.74 -2.84 -12.53
CA ASP A 165 17.86 -3.15 -11.40
C ASP A 165 17.97 -2.05 -10.34
N SER A 166 16.81 -1.47 -10.01
CA SER A 166 16.71 -0.40 -9.02
C SER A 166 17.09 -0.84 -7.60
N PHE A 167 16.70 -2.03 -7.15
CA PHE A 167 17.05 -2.55 -5.84
C PHE A 167 18.57 -2.73 -5.74
N HIS A 168 19.22 -3.35 -6.72
CA HIS A 168 20.67 -3.59 -6.68
C HIS A 168 21.48 -2.29 -6.59
N THR A 169 21.00 -1.23 -7.23
CA THR A 169 21.65 0.09 -7.15
C THR A 169 21.35 0.79 -5.83
N LEU A 170 20.07 0.87 -5.44
CA LEU A 170 19.62 1.71 -4.32
C LEU A 170 19.89 1.07 -2.95
N SER A 171 19.89 -0.26 -2.84
CA SER A 171 20.28 -0.96 -1.61
C SER A 171 21.73 -0.68 -1.19
N LEU A 172 22.62 -0.44 -2.18
CA LEU A 172 24.00 -0.01 -1.97
C LEU A 172 24.15 1.51 -1.82
N LYS A 173 23.04 2.26 -1.83
CA LYS A 173 23.01 3.73 -1.90
C LYS A 173 23.76 4.29 -3.11
N GLY A 174 23.76 3.54 -4.22
CA GLY A 174 24.35 3.96 -5.48
C GLY A 174 23.62 5.15 -6.09
N ASP A 175 24.37 6.07 -6.69
CA ASP A 175 23.82 7.26 -7.35
C ASP A 175 23.41 6.92 -8.80
N PRO A 176 22.12 7.03 -9.17
CA PRO A 176 21.65 6.69 -10.52
C PRO A 176 21.89 7.80 -11.56
N ARG A 177 22.35 9.00 -11.17
CA ARG A 177 22.43 10.15 -12.09
C ARG A 177 23.32 9.89 -13.32
N ALA A 178 24.39 9.11 -13.18
CA ALA A 178 25.29 8.80 -14.29
C ALA A 178 24.67 7.84 -15.33
N ILE A 179 23.49 7.24 -15.06
CA ILE A 179 22.77 6.43 -16.03
C ILE A 179 22.36 7.27 -17.26
N ALA A 180 22.09 8.57 -17.08
CA ALA A 180 21.76 9.48 -18.18
C ALA A 180 22.88 9.61 -19.24
N GLU A 181 24.11 9.20 -18.91
CA GLU A 181 25.26 9.20 -19.82
C GLU A 181 25.40 7.90 -20.63
N ILE A 182 24.66 6.84 -20.26
CA ILE A 182 24.65 5.57 -21.00
C ILE A 182 23.74 5.74 -22.22
N PRO A 183 24.19 5.45 -23.46
CA PRO A 183 23.31 5.50 -24.62
C PRO A 183 22.06 4.65 -24.43
N GLY A 184 20.87 5.23 -24.64
CA GLY A 184 19.59 4.54 -24.38
C GLY A 184 19.42 3.22 -25.14
N ASP A 185 20.04 3.05 -26.31
CA ASP A 185 20.07 1.81 -27.09
C ASP A 185 20.96 0.72 -26.48
N LYS A 186 21.89 1.08 -25.58
CA LYS A 186 22.74 0.14 -24.84
C LYS A 186 22.09 -0.33 -23.53
N ILE A 187 20.99 0.28 -23.10
CA ILE A 187 20.15 -0.25 -22.02
C ILE A 187 19.14 -1.20 -22.65
N PHE A 188 19.19 -2.48 -22.30
CA PHE A 188 18.31 -3.49 -22.90
C PHE A 188 17.04 -3.72 -22.10
N PHE A 189 17.10 -3.54 -20.78
CA PHE A 189 15.99 -3.88 -19.89
C PHE A 189 16.12 -3.17 -18.54
N VAL A 190 15.00 -2.88 -17.91
CA VAL A 190 14.93 -2.19 -16.61
C VAL A 190 13.98 -2.92 -15.68
N GLN A 191 14.48 -3.33 -14.52
CA GLN A 191 13.71 -3.95 -13.45
C GLN A 191 13.55 -2.99 -12.27
N MET A 192 12.29 -2.73 -11.94
CA MET A 192 11.90 -1.89 -10.83
C MET A 192 11.49 -2.75 -9.64
N ALA A 193 12.11 -2.48 -8.49
CA ALA A 193 11.90 -3.17 -7.24
C ALA A 193 12.13 -2.16 -6.11
N ASP A 194 11.07 -1.91 -5.34
CA ASP A 194 11.12 -1.09 -4.14
C ASP A 194 11.48 -1.97 -2.93
N ALA A 195 11.85 -1.36 -1.81
CA ALA A 195 12.07 -2.05 -0.55
C ALA A 195 12.01 -1.07 0.64
N PRO A 196 11.66 -1.54 1.84
CA PRO A 196 11.92 -0.79 3.08
C PRO A 196 13.43 -0.74 3.34
N ILE A 197 13.96 0.34 3.91
CA ILE A 197 15.37 0.52 4.21
C ILE A 197 15.72 -0.28 5.46
N LEU A 198 16.39 -1.43 5.28
CA LEU A 198 16.76 -2.34 6.36
C LEU A 198 18.27 -2.43 6.53
N ALA A 199 18.73 -2.39 7.79
CA ALA A 199 20.11 -2.67 8.14
C ALA A 199 20.35 -4.20 8.21
N MET A 200 20.51 -4.85 7.06
CA MET A 200 20.67 -6.30 6.95
C MET A 200 21.58 -6.70 5.77
N ASP A 201 21.91 -7.98 5.66
CA ASP A 201 22.62 -8.52 4.50
C ASP A 201 21.80 -8.31 3.22
N VAL A 202 22.43 -7.81 2.16
CA VAL A 202 21.72 -7.38 0.93
C VAL A 202 21.12 -8.55 0.13
N LEU A 203 21.70 -9.75 0.22
CA LEU A 203 21.14 -10.93 -0.45
C LEU A 203 19.86 -11.36 0.26
N GLU A 204 19.88 -11.44 1.58
CA GLU A 204 18.69 -11.77 2.37
C GLU A 204 17.64 -10.65 2.26
N TRP A 205 18.06 -9.39 2.22
CA TRP A 205 17.17 -8.25 1.98
C TRP A 205 16.43 -8.40 0.65
N SER A 206 17.19 -8.65 -0.42
CA SER A 206 16.66 -8.79 -1.77
C SER A 206 15.73 -9.99 -1.93
N ARG A 207 15.91 -11.06 -1.16
CA ARG A 207 15.14 -12.31 -1.28
C ARG A 207 13.77 -12.25 -0.62
N HIS A 208 13.64 -11.41 0.41
CA HIS A 208 12.50 -11.47 1.33
C HIS A 208 11.67 -10.19 1.34
N PHE A 209 12.26 -9.02 1.07
CA PHE A 209 11.62 -7.72 1.32
C PHE A 209 11.55 -6.80 0.10
N ARG A 210 11.78 -7.28 -1.13
CA ARG A 210 11.40 -6.49 -2.31
C ARG A 210 9.88 -6.29 -2.30
N CYS A 211 9.41 -5.16 -2.82
CA CYS A 211 8.00 -4.83 -2.97
C CYS A 211 7.80 -3.96 -4.22
N PHE A 212 6.55 -3.72 -4.61
CA PHE A 212 6.27 -2.93 -5.80
C PHE A 212 6.56 -1.43 -5.57
N PRO A 213 6.90 -0.67 -6.63
CA PRO A 213 7.06 0.78 -6.58
C PRO A 213 5.99 1.53 -5.77
N GLY A 214 6.44 2.25 -4.75
CA GLY A 214 5.58 3.06 -3.89
C GLY A 214 5.13 2.35 -2.61
N GLN A 215 5.41 1.06 -2.45
CA GLN A 215 5.15 0.31 -1.21
C GLN A 215 6.33 0.43 -0.23
N GLY A 216 7.56 0.55 -0.75
CA GLY A 216 8.78 0.70 0.03
C GLY A 216 9.17 2.16 0.26
N GLU A 217 10.47 2.39 0.38
CA GLU A 217 11.09 3.66 0.78
C GLU A 217 12.18 4.12 -0.20
N PHE A 218 12.42 3.40 -1.30
CA PHE A 218 13.42 3.80 -2.28
C PHE A 218 12.95 4.96 -3.18
N ASP A 219 13.89 5.84 -3.58
CA ASP A 219 13.64 6.89 -4.57
C ASP A 219 13.61 6.33 -6.00
N LEU A 220 12.55 5.57 -6.31
CA LEU A 220 12.39 4.97 -7.64
C LEU A 220 12.16 5.99 -8.76
N PRO A 221 11.43 7.12 -8.57
CA PRO A 221 11.38 8.18 -9.57
C PRO A 221 12.77 8.77 -9.87
N GLY A 222 13.63 8.89 -8.84
CA GLY A 222 15.02 9.32 -9.01
C GLY A 222 15.91 8.31 -9.73
N PHE A 223 15.54 7.03 -9.72
CA PHE A 223 16.21 5.98 -10.49
C PHE A 223 15.73 5.94 -11.96
N LEU A 224 14.42 6.04 -12.19
CA LEU A 224 13.85 5.96 -13.54
C LEU A 224 14.08 7.23 -14.37
N ALA A 225 14.11 8.42 -13.75
CA ALA A 225 14.32 9.68 -14.47
C ALA A 225 15.62 9.71 -15.31
N PRO A 226 16.81 9.36 -14.77
CA PRO A 226 18.05 9.24 -15.54
C PRO A 226 17.97 8.23 -16.71
N ILE A 227 17.20 7.16 -16.56
CA ILE A 227 17.00 6.17 -17.63
C ILE A 227 16.20 6.79 -18.79
N ILE A 228 15.14 7.54 -18.50
CA ILE A 228 14.35 8.20 -19.54
C ILE A 228 15.16 9.31 -20.23
N GLN A 229 15.97 10.05 -19.47
CA GLN A 229 16.87 11.08 -20.00
C GLN A 229 17.91 10.52 -20.98
N SER A 230 18.30 9.25 -20.82
CA SER A 230 19.27 8.59 -21.70
C SER A 230 18.71 8.28 -23.10
N GLY A 231 17.39 8.44 -23.28
CA GLY A 231 16.68 8.12 -24.50
C GLY A 231 16.10 6.69 -24.53
N TYR A 232 16.19 5.94 -23.43
CA TYR A 232 15.63 4.60 -23.32
C TYR A 232 14.08 4.62 -23.43
N THR A 233 13.54 3.72 -24.26
CA THR A 233 12.09 3.53 -24.42
C THR A 233 11.68 2.05 -24.38
N GLY A 234 12.57 1.17 -23.92
CA GLY A 234 12.37 -0.28 -23.90
C GLY A 234 11.42 -0.77 -22.78
N PRO A 235 11.48 -2.07 -22.44
CA PRO A 235 10.64 -2.64 -21.39
C PRO A 235 10.90 -2.08 -19.99
N LEU A 236 9.84 -1.67 -19.30
CA LEU A 236 9.85 -1.32 -17.88
C LEU A 236 9.19 -2.46 -17.11
N SER A 237 9.96 -3.16 -16.28
CA SER A 237 9.52 -4.39 -15.66
C SER A 237 9.58 -4.37 -14.13
N LEU A 238 8.99 -5.39 -13.52
CA LEU A 238 8.98 -5.62 -12.07
C LEU A 238 9.61 -6.97 -11.76
N GLU A 239 10.56 -7.00 -10.83
CA GLU A 239 11.16 -8.23 -10.35
C GLU A 239 11.18 -8.27 -8.82
N ILE A 240 10.20 -8.95 -8.24
CA ILE A 240 9.99 -8.95 -6.80
C ILE A 240 10.23 -10.35 -6.21
N PHE A 241 11.11 -10.44 -5.22
CA PHE A 241 11.24 -11.60 -4.37
C PHE A 241 10.71 -11.25 -2.98
N ASN A 242 9.51 -11.76 -2.67
CA ASN A 242 8.81 -11.47 -1.43
C ASN A 242 8.02 -12.71 -0.97
N ASP A 243 8.20 -13.10 0.29
CA ASP A 243 7.55 -14.29 0.84
C ASP A 243 6.03 -14.14 0.95
N GLY A 244 5.55 -12.94 1.28
CA GLY A 244 4.12 -12.62 1.30
C GLY A 244 3.51 -12.75 -0.09
N PHE A 245 4.18 -12.25 -1.13
CA PHE A 245 3.66 -12.35 -2.50
C PHE A 245 3.61 -13.79 -3.00
N ARG A 246 4.54 -14.64 -2.55
CA ARG A 246 4.55 -16.07 -2.83
C ARG A 246 3.44 -16.85 -2.13
N ALA A 247 2.85 -16.28 -1.07
CA ALA A 247 1.72 -16.86 -0.34
C ALA A 247 0.36 -16.26 -0.74
N ALA A 248 0.35 -15.15 -1.50
CA ALA A 248 -0.86 -14.41 -1.84
C ALA A 248 -1.40 -14.76 -3.25
N PRO A 249 -2.70 -14.56 -3.54
CA PRO A 249 -3.29 -14.86 -4.85
C PRO A 249 -2.65 -14.04 -6.00
N PRO A 250 -2.31 -14.67 -7.15
CA PRO A 250 -1.53 -14.01 -8.20
C PRO A 250 -2.27 -12.85 -8.88
N ARG A 251 -3.61 -12.89 -8.98
CA ARG A 251 -4.39 -11.82 -9.63
C ARG A 251 -4.31 -10.49 -8.89
N ALA A 252 -4.35 -10.50 -7.55
CA ALA A 252 -4.25 -9.28 -6.76
C ALA A 252 -2.86 -8.65 -6.90
N ASN A 253 -1.81 -9.46 -6.76
CA ASN A 253 -0.42 -9.00 -6.90
C ASN A 253 -0.12 -8.50 -8.31
N ALA A 254 -0.64 -9.15 -9.36
CA ALA A 254 -0.48 -8.65 -10.72
C ALA A 254 -1.18 -7.29 -10.93
N ALA A 255 -2.39 -7.11 -10.40
CA ALA A 255 -3.09 -5.83 -10.47
C ALA A 255 -2.34 -4.71 -9.74
N ASP A 256 -1.81 -4.99 -8.54
CA ASP A 256 -1.00 -4.05 -7.78
C ASP A 256 0.35 -3.76 -8.46
N GLY A 257 0.98 -4.79 -9.05
CA GLY A 257 2.17 -4.64 -9.86
C GLY A 257 1.94 -3.64 -11.00
N LEU A 258 0.89 -3.82 -11.82
CA LEU A 258 0.63 -2.87 -12.91
C LEU A 258 0.33 -1.46 -12.36
N ARG A 259 -0.49 -1.36 -11.31
CA ARG A 259 -0.81 -0.07 -10.66
C ARG A 259 0.46 0.65 -10.19
N SER A 260 1.43 -0.09 -9.65
CA SER A 260 2.70 0.47 -9.18
C SER A 260 3.56 1.04 -10.31
N LEU A 261 3.59 0.40 -11.49
CA LEU A 261 4.29 0.94 -12.66
C LEU A 261 3.63 2.23 -13.16
N LEU A 262 2.29 2.24 -13.22
CA LEU A 262 1.54 3.46 -13.57
C LEU A 262 1.84 4.60 -12.57
N TYR A 263 1.92 4.27 -11.27
CA TYR A 263 2.25 5.24 -10.23
C TYR A 263 3.68 5.77 -10.38
N LEU A 264 4.65 4.86 -10.59
CA LEU A 264 6.05 5.20 -10.83
C LEU A 264 6.22 6.08 -12.07
N GLU A 265 5.55 5.76 -13.18
CA GLU A 265 5.59 6.55 -14.41
C GLU A 265 5.07 7.97 -14.17
N GLU A 266 3.94 8.15 -13.49
CA GLU A 266 3.41 9.48 -13.15
C GLU A 266 4.40 10.27 -12.28
N LYS A 267 4.93 9.66 -11.20
CA LYS A 267 5.87 10.35 -10.30
C LYS A 267 7.18 10.69 -10.99
N THR A 268 7.65 9.83 -11.89
CA THR A 268 8.83 10.10 -12.71
C THR A 268 8.57 11.26 -13.67
N ARG A 269 7.41 11.30 -14.32
CA ARG A 269 7.00 12.42 -15.19
C ARG A 269 6.99 13.73 -14.41
N GLN A 270 6.35 13.76 -13.24
CA GLN A 270 6.29 14.94 -12.37
C GLN A 270 7.68 15.43 -11.95
N ARG A 271 8.62 14.50 -11.70
CA ARG A 271 10.01 14.85 -11.40
C ARG A 271 10.72 15.46 -12.60
N LEU A 272 10.58 14.87 -13.78
CA LEU A 272 11.16 15.38 -15.02
C LEU A 272 10.60 16.77 -15.40
N GLU A 273 9.33 17.04 -15.08
CA GLU A 273 8.72 18.37 -15.26
C GLU A 273 9.35 19.47 -14.39
N GLN A 274 9.99 19.11 -13.28
CA GLN A 274 10.69 20.04 -12.39
C GLN A 274 12.13 20.32 -12.84
N GLU A 275 12.64 19.61 -13.84
CA GLU A 275 13.99 19.80 -14.35
C GLU A 275 14.09 20.99 -15.31
N ILE A 276 15.26 21.63 -15.32
CA ILE A 276 15.50 22.84 -16.13
C ILE A 276 15.51 22.54 -17.63
N ARG A 277 15.96 21.33 -18.03
CA ARG A 277 16.06 20.94 -19.43
C ARG A 277 14.88 20.05 -19.80
N PRO A 278 14.14 20.36 -20.88
CA PRO A 278 13.08 19.49 -21.36
C PRO A 278 13.65 18.15 -21.81
N VAL A 279 12.92 17.07 -21.51
CA VAL A 279 13.27 15.69 -21.87
C VAL A 279 12.30 15.21 -22.95
N ASP A 280 12.82 14.92 -24.14
CA ASP A 280 12.02 14.66 -25.35
C ASP A 280 11.07 13.46 -25.22
N ASN A 281 11.41 12.47 -24.38
CA ASN A 281 10.67 11.21 -24.26
C ASN A 281 9.69 11.16 -23.07
N ARG A 282 9.36 12.26 -22.38
CA ARG A 282 8.51 12.18 -21.18
C ARG A 282 7.09 11.70 -21.46
N ASP A 283 6.58 11.91 -22.67
CA ASP A 283 5.19 11.62 -23.03
C ASP A 283 4.91 10.11 -23.19
N ILE A 284 5.95 9.28 -23.11
CA ILE A 284 5.80 7.82 -23.03
C ILE A 284 5.36 7.34 -21.65
N LEU A 285 5.48 8.20 -20.62
CA LEU A 285 5.13 7.92 -19.24
C LEU A 285 3.64 8.20 -19.01
N PHE A 286 3.01 7.37 -18.19
CA PHE A 286 1.63 7.52 -17.78
C PHE A 286 1.30 8.93 -17.24
N GLU A 287 0.18 9.45 -17.71
CA GLU A 287 -0.39 10.72 -17.28
C GLU A 287 -1.85 10.49 -16.90
N THR A 288 -2.29 11.12 -15.81
CA THR A 288 -3.67 11.08 -15.35
C THR A 288 -4.14 12.49 -14.99
N PRO A 289 -5.46 12.70 -14.83
CA PRO A 289 -5.93 13.89 -14.14
C PRO A 289 -5.25 14.03 -12.79
N LYS A 290 -4.88 15.26 -12.43
CA LYS A 290 -4.36 15.56 -11.10
C LYS A 290 -5.37 15.10 -10.06
N ALA A 291 -4.89 14.58 -8.94
CA ALA A 291 -5.74 14.25 -7.81
C ALA A 291 -6.55 15.48 -7.38
N SER A 292 -7.79 15.24 -6.95
CA SER A 292 -8.68 16.30 -6.49
C SER A 292 -8.18 16.89 -5.17
N GLU A 293 -8.54 18.13 -4.89
CA GLU A 293 -8.42 18.69 -3.55
C GLU A 293 -9.47 18.02 -2.65
N TYR A 294 -9.07 17.68 -1.43
CA TYR A 294 -9.93 17.07 -0.43
C TYR A 294 -10.40 18.11 0.58
N ASN A 295 -11.51 17.84 1.25
CA ASN A 295 -11.98 18.64 2.36
C ASN A 295 -12.58 17.72 3.44
N GLY A 296 -11.79 16.75 3.87
CA GLY A 296 -12.19 15.78 4.89
C GLY A 296 -13.21 14.74 4.43
N ILE A 297 -13.76 14.06 5.43
CA ILE A 297 -14.77 13.01 5.26
C ILE A 297 -16.16 13.67 5.23
N GLU A 298 -16.95 13.33 4.21
CA GLU A 298 -18.32 13.79 4.08
C GLU A 298 -19.26 13.01 5.00
N PHE A 299 -19.22 11.68 4.92
CA PHE A 299 -19.92 10.80 5.83
C PHE A 299 -19.23 9.45 5.96
N LEU A 300 -19.55 8.74 7.05
CA LEU A 300 -19.24 7.32 7.25
C LEU A 300 -20.52 6.51 7.19
N GLU A 301 -20.55 5.45 6.39
CA GLU A 301 -21.71 4.56 6.25
C GLU A 301 -21.47 3.21 6.92
N PHE A 302 -22.31 2.89 7.89
CA PHE A 302 -22.30 1.62 8.60
C PHE A 302 -23.38 0.68 8.05
N ALA A 303 -22.97 -0.53 7.70
CA ALA A 303 -23.86 -1.65 7.42
C ALA A 303 -24.29 -2.31 8.74
N VAL A 304 -25.59 -2.30 9.03
CA VAL A 304 -26.19 -2.83 10.26
C VAL A 304 -27.53 -3.51 9.97
N ASP A 305 -28.02 -4.36 10.86
CA ASP A 305 -29.44 -4.73 10.89
C ASP A 305 -30.24 -3.72 11.74
N GLU A 306 -31.56 -3.90 11.82
CA GLU A 306 -32.43 -3.00 12.61
C GLU A 306 -32.05 -2.97 14.11
N SER A 307 -31.69 -4.13 14.67
CA SER A 307 -31.39 -4.28 16.10
C SER A 307 -30.07 -3.63 16.49
N LEU A 308 -29.00 -3.96 15.77
CA LEU A 308 -27.66 -3.41 15.96
C LEU A 308 -27.61 -1.94 15.53
N GLY A 309 -28.38 -1.54 14.52
CA GLY A 309 -28.56 -0.15 14.12
C GLY A 309 -29.16 0.69 15.25
N ALA A 310 -30.22 0.21 15.91
CA ALA A 310 -30.79 0.89 17.07
C ALA A 310 -29.80 0.98 18.24
N LYS A 311 -29.04 -0.09 18.52
CA LYS A 311 -28.00 -0.06 19.56
C LYS A 311 -26.88 0.94 19.25
N LEU A 312 -26.41 0.98 18.01
CA LEU A 312 -25.37 1.91 17.57
C LEU A 312 -25.87 3.36 17.60
N SER A 313 -27.12 3.59 17.17
CA SER A 313 -27.78 4.90 17.29
C SER A 313 -27.79 5.38 18.74
N ASN A 314 -28.24 4.53 19.68
CA ASN A 314 -28.24 4.88 21.11
C ASN A 314 -26.82 5.18 21.65
N TRP A 315 -25.81 4.45 21.17
CA TRP A 315 -24.41 4.70 21.52
C TRP A 315 -23.93 6.07 21.04
N LEU A 316 -24.21 6.40 19.78
CA LEU A 316 -23.86 7.68 19.17
C LEU A 316 -24.63 8.84 19.81
N GLU A 317 -25.90 8.66 20.16
CA GLU A 317 -26.68 9.68 20.88
C GLU A 317 -26.08 10.01 22.25
N ARG A 318 -25.56 9.01 22.98
CA ARG A 318 -24.80 9.25 24.23
C ARG A 318 -23.50 10.00 23.97
N LEU A 319 -22.86 9.75 22.84
CA LEU A 319 -21.71 10.53 22.35
C LEU A 319 -22.08 11.94 21.86
N GLY A 320 -23.36 12.35 21.96
CA GLY A 320 -23.80 13.72 21.68
C GLY A 320 -24.37 13.93 20.29
N PHE A 321 -24.41 12.88 19.46
CA PHE A 321 -25.05 12.94 18.15
C PHE A 321 -26.56 13.08 18.27
N VAL A 322 -27.17 13.64 17.24
CA VAL A 322 -28.63 13.70 17.10
C VAL A 322 -29.05 12.95 15.85
N LYS A 323 -30.18 12.24 15.92
CA LYS A 323 -30.84 11.73 14.72
C LYS A 323 -31.35 12.91 13.90
N ALA A 324 -30.67 13.20 12.79
CA ALA A 324 -30.91 14.36 11.95
C ALA A 324 -31.89 14.09 10.81
N GLY A 325 -32.17 12.82 10.50
CA GLY A 325 -33.16 12.47 9.49
C GLY A 325 -33.28 10.97 9.22
N GLN A 326 -34.25 10.65 8.38
CA GLN A 326 -34.47 9.31 7.83
C GLN A 326 -34.49 9.42 6.31
N HIS A 327 -33.89 8.47 5.61
CA HIS A 327 -33.93 8.43 4.15
C HIS A 327 -35.37 8.34 3.64
N ARG A 328 -35.66 8.95 2.48
CA ARG A 328 -37.03 9.10 1.96
C ARG A 328 -37.70 7.77 1.62
N SER A 329 -36.91 6.81 1.11
CA SER A 329 -37.38 5.53 0.56
C SER A 329 -36.78 4.29 1.24
N LYS A 330 -35.66 4.42 1.97
CA LYS A 330 -34.84 3.30 2.46
C LYS A 330 -34.78 3.29 3.99
N SER A 331 -34.46 2.13 4.54
CA SER A 331 -34.22 1.91 5.96
C SER A 331 -32.83 2.42 6.35
N VAL A 332 -32.63 3.73 6.22
CA VAL A 332 -31.34 4.40 6.44
C VAL A 332 -31.54 5.63 7.32
N SER A 333 -30.80 5.70 8.44
CA SER A 333 -30.84 6.83 9.39
C SER A 333 -29.60 7.70 9.25
N LEU A 334 -29.78 9.01 9.40
CA LEU A 334 -28.69 10.00 9.45
C LEU A 334 -28.52 10.51 10.88
N LEU A 335 -27.30 10.42 11.41
CA LEU A 335 -26.89 11.03 12.68
C LEU A 335 -25.86 12.13 12.42
N ARG A 336 -25.98 13.24 13.15
CA ARG A 336 -25.10 14.41 13.00
C ARG A 336 -24.59 14.97 14.31
N GLN A 337 -23.37 15.49 14.28
CA GLN A 337 -22.75 16.33 15.30
C GLN A 337 -21.59 17.11 14.68
N GLY A 338 -21.59 18.44 14.79
CA GLY A 338 -20.62 19.27 14.06
C GLY A 338 -20.66 18.99 12.55
N ASP A 339 -19.49 18.80 11.94
CA ASP A 339 -19.29 18.41 10.55
C ASP A 339 -19.28 16.88 10.35
N ILE A 340 -19.65 16.10 11.38
CA ILE A 340 -19.64 14.64 11.36
C ILE A 340 -21.03 14.13 10.94
N ASN A 341 -21.08 13.41 9.82
CA ASN A 341 -22.27 12.73 9.34
C ASN A 341 -22.06 11.21 9.40
N LEU A 342 -22.91 10.50 10.13
CA LEU A 342 -22.90 9.05 10.22
C LEU A 342 -24.20 8.50 9.65
N ILE A 343 -24.08 7.62 8.67
CA ILE A 343 -25.20 6.93 8.02
C ILE A 343 -25.28 5.52 8.60
N LEU A 344 -26.44 5.16 9.14
CA LEU A 344 -26.73 3.78 9.56
C LEU A 344 -27.65 3.16 8.52
N ASN A 345 -27.10 2.25 7.71
CA ASN A 345 -27.80 1.57 6.64
C ASN A 345 -28.25 0.18 7.06
N SER A 346 -29.56 0.02 7.23
CA SER A 346 -30.22 -1.26 7.49
C SER A 346 -31.18 -1.67 6.36
N GLU A 347 -30.97 -1.15 5.15
CA GLU A 347 -31.81 -1.47 3.99
C GLU A 347 -31.56 -2.91 3.52
N PRO A 348 -32.58 -3.79 3.50
CA PRO A 348 -32.41 -5.17 3.07
C PRO A 348 -32.14 -5.29 1.57
N TYR A 349 -31.59 -6.44 1.15
CA TYR A 349 -31.34 -6.76 -0.27
C TYR A 349 -30.49 -5.70 -1.02
N SER A 350 -29.64 -4.99 -0.29
CA SER A 350 -28.75 -3.94 -0.78
C SER A 350 -27.28 -4.32 -0.63
N PHE A 351 -26.38 -3.50 -1.16
CA PHE A 351 -24.94 -3.62 -0.88
C PHE A 351 -24.65 -3.61 0.63
N GLY A 352 -25.25 -2.67 1.37
CA GLY A 352 -25.12 -2.58 2.82
C GLY A 352 -25.54 -3.87 3.52
N HIS A 353 -26.67 -4.47 3.11
CA HIS A 353 -27.11 -5.76 3.64
C HIS A 353 -26.12 -6.89 3.34
N SER A 354 -25.63 -7.02 2.11
CA SER A 354 -24.63 -8.04 1.76
C SER A 354 -23.33 -7.85 2.54
N PHE A 355 -22.91 -6.62 2.78
CA PHE A 355 -21.72 -6.31 3.57
C PHE A 355 -21.93 -6.64 5.06
N PHE A 356 -23.11 -6.37 5.61
CA PHE A 356 -23.50 -6.77 6.96
C PHE A 356 -23.52 -8.30 7.14
N GLU A 357 -24.09 -9.06 6.20
CA GLU A 357 -24.09 -10.53 6.26
C GLU A 357 -22.67 -11.12 6.23
N ALA A 358 -21.78 -10.51 5.45
CA ALA A 358 -20.39 -10.93 5.36
C ALA A 358 -19.60 -10.59 6.63
N HIS A 359 -19.71 -9.35 7.14
CA HIS A 359 -18.78 -8.81 8.13
C HIS A 359 -19.42 -8.50 9.50
N GLY A 360 -20.74 -8.49 9.63
CA GLY A 360 -21.50 -7.98 10.79
C GLY A 360 -21.57 -6.45 10.83
N PRO A 361 -21.87 -5.80 11.98
CA PRO A 361 -21.93 -4.35 12.08
C PRO A 361 -20.54 -3.76 11.78
N SER A 362 -20.46 -3.01 10.69
CA SER A 362 -19.19 -2.64 10.07
C SER A 362 -19.33 -1.38 9.23
N LEU A 363 -18.21 -0.69 9.00
CA LEU A 363 -18.17 0.41 8.04
C LEU A 363 -18.10 -0.18 6.62
N CYS A 364 -19.14 0.04 5.81
CA CYS A 364 -19.21 -0.48 4.45
C CYS A 364 -18.83 0.57 3.40
N ALA A 365 -18.86 1.85 3.74
CA ALA A 365 -18.40 2.91 2.86
C ALA A 365 -17.90 4.16 3.61
N THR A 366 -16.98 4.87 2.95
CA THR A 366 -16.49 6.19 3.36
C THR A 366 -16.75 7.17 2.23
N ALA A 367 -17.38 8.30 2.51
CA ALA A 367 -17.52 9.38 1.54
C ALA A 367 -16.46 10.45 1.80
N VAL A 368 -15.73 10.84 0.76
CA VAL A 368 -14.73 11.91 0.81
C VAL A 368 -15.24 13.11 0.02
N ARG A 369 -15.07 14.30 0.59
CA ARG A 369 -15.35 15.55 -0.13
C ARG A 369 -14.24 15.80 -1.13
N VAL A 370 -14.63 16.03 -2.37
CA VAL A 370 -13.73 16.34 -3.47
C VAL A 370 -14.23 17.57 -4.20
N LYS A 371 -13.31 18.33 -4.79
CA LYS A 371 -13.64 19.49 -5.62
C LYS A 371 -14.28 19.12 -6.96
N ASP A 372 -13.92 17.95 -7.49
CA ASP A 372 -14.40 17.42 -8.77
C ASP A 372 -14.43 15.89 -8.71
N SER A 373 -15.63 15.35 -8.54
CA SER A 373 -15.90 13.91 -8.44
C SER A 373 -15.65 13.17 -9.75
N ALA A 374 -15.89 13.81 -10.90
CA ALA A 374 -15.68 13.22 -12.22
C ALA A 374 -14.19 13.04 -12.52
N SER A 375 -13.38 14.06 -12.25
CA SER A 375 -11.92 14.01 -12.38
C SER A 375 -11.31 13.00 -11.39
N ALA A 376 -11.77 13.00 -10.14
CA ALA A 376 -11.33 12.02 -9.13
C ALA A 376 -11.65 10.57 -9.55
N LEU A 377 -12.85 10.32 -10.09
CA LEU A 377 -13.23 9.01 -10.60
C LEU A 377 -12.39 8.62 -11.84
N ALA A 378 -12.17 9.55 -12.76
CA ALA A 378 -11.35 9.32 -13.95
C ALA A 378 -9.91 8.93 -13.58
N ARG A 379 -9.31 9.61 -12.59
CA ARG A 379 -8.02 9.23 -12.02
C ARG A 379 -8.06 7.82 -11.42
N ALA A 380 -9.05 7.52 -10.59
CA ALA A 380 -9.15 6.22 -9.94
C ALA A 380 -9.26 5.07 -10.96
N VAL A 381 -10.06 5.25 -12.01
CA VAL A 381 -10.20 4.30 -13.11
C VAL A 381 -8.90 4.17 -13.93
N ALA A 382 -8.19 5.27 -14.16
CA ALA A 382 -6.90 5.24 -14.85
C ALA A 382 -5.88 4.34 -14.12
N TYR A 383 -5.89 4.36 -12.78
CA TYR A 383 -5.12 3.46 -11.91
C TYR A 383 -5.73 2.06 -11.71
N LYS A 384 -6.65 1.65 -12.59
CA LYS A 384 -7.33 0.35 -12.55
C LYS A 384 -8.13 0.12 -11.28
N GLY A 385 -8.61 1.18 -10.63
CA GLY A 385 -9.65 1.09 -9.61
C GLY A 385 -10.96 0.62 -10.23
N GLN A 386 -11.75 -0.17 -9.49
CA GLN A 386 -13.04 -0.65 -9.96
C GLN A 386 -14.11 0.41 -9.63
N PRO A 387 -14.65 1.15 -10.62
CA PRO A 387 -15.74 2.06 -10.37
C PRO A 387 -16.99 1.27 -9.97
N TYR A 388 -17.77 1.83 -9.07
CA TYR A 388 -19.04 1.26 -8.64
C TYR A 388 -20.17 2.25 -8.89
N ARG A 389 -21.30 1.75 -9.39
CA ARG A 389 -22.54 2.48 -9.50
C ARG A 389 -23.65 1.65 -8.86
N GLY A 390 -24.26 2.20 -7.81
CA GLY A 390 -25.35 1.55 -7.10
C GLY A 390 -26.68 1.66 -7.84
N LEU A 391 -27.70 0.96 -7.35
CA LEU A 391 -29.07 1.16 -7.78
C LEU A 391 -29.60 2.46 -7.15
N VAL A 392 -29.89 3.45 -7.99
CA VAL A 392 -30.41 4.76 -7.59
C VAL A 392 -31.92 4.80 -7.87
N GLY A 393 -32.71 5.08 -6.83
CA GLY A 393 -34.16 5.26 -6.95
C GLY A 393 -34.55 6.56 -7.66
N PRO A 394 -35.84 6.77 -7.97
CA PRO A 394 -36.32 8.02 -8.53
C PRO A 394 -36.06 9.18 -7.55
N ASN A 395 -35.43 10.25 -8.02
CA ASN A 395 -35.04 11.43 -7.23
C ASN A 395 -34.04 11.16 -6.10
N GLU A 396 -33.24 10.09 -6.20
CA GLU A 396 -32.07 9.87 -5.33
C GLU A 396 -30.80 10.38 -6.03
N LEU A 397 -29.82 10.87 -5.25
CA LEU A 397 -28.56 11.36 -5.81
C LEU A 397 -27.65 10.19 -6.24
N GLU A 398 -27.13 10.25 -7.46
CA GLU A 398 -26.11 9.30 -7.93
C GLU A 398 -24.72 9.78 -7.51
N LEU A 399 -24.09 9.06 -6.56
CA LEU A 399 -22.73 9.33 -6.12
C LEU A 399 -21.72 8.45 -6.87
N ALA A 400 -20.66 9.07 -7.39
CA ALA A 400 -19.52 8.34 -7.92
C ALA A 400 -18.83 7.55 -6.81
N ALA A 401 -18.50 6.28 -7.06
CA ALA A 401 -17.83 5.44 -6.09
C ALA A 401 -16.73 4.59 -6.72
N VAL A 402 -15.73 4.24 -5.90
CA VAL A 402 -14.67 3.29 -6.24
C VAL A 402 -14.61 2.23 -5.16
N ARG A 403 -14.39 0.98 -5.56
CA ARG A 403 -14.25 -0.14 -4.63
C ARG A 403 -12.86 -0.18 -4.01
N ALA A 404 -12.79 -0.24 -2.69
CA ALA A 404 -11.57 -0.46 -1.93
C ALA A 404 -11.14 -1.94 -1.95
N PRO A 405 -9.92 -2.29 -1.50
CA PRO A 405 -9.40 -3.66 -1.59
C PRO A 405 -10.22 -4.72 -0.83
N ASP A 406 -10.85 -4.36 0.30
CA ASP A 406 -11.76 -5.25 1.06
C ASP A 406 -13.18 -5.31 0.48
N GLY A 407 -13.45 -4.55 -0.58
CA GLY A 407 -14.75 -4.47 -1.21
C GLY A 407 -15.68 -3.40 -0.67
N SER A 408 -15.27 -2.64 0.37
CA SER A 408 -15.96 -1.42 0.80
C SER A 408 -15.94 -0.35 -0.29
N LEU A 409 -16.77 0.69 -0.15
CA LEU A 409 -16.89 1.76 -1.13
C LEU A 409 -16.25 3.06 -0.65
N ILE A 410 -15.63 3.77 -1.57
CA ILE A 410 -15.20 5.16 -1.38
C ILE A 410 -16.05 6.03 -2.29
N TYR A 411 -16.98 6.79 -1.71
CA TYR A 411 -17.78 7.77 -2.45
C TYR A 411 -16.99 9.05 -2.66
N LEU A 412 -17.06 9.59 -3.87
CA LEU A 412 -16.46 10.85 -4.27
C LEU A 412 -17.58 11.88 -4.37
N VAL A 413 -17.69 12.75 -3.37
CA VAL A 413 -18.81 13.70 -3.24
C VAL A 413 -18.31 15.11 -3.55
N ASP A 414 -18.93 15.77 -4.53
CA ASP A 414 -18.64 17.17 -4.84
C ASP A 414 -19.03 18.07 -3.64
N GLU A 415 -18.19 19.05 -3.30
CA GLU A 415 -18.44 19.94 -2.15
C GLU A 415 -19.79 20.69 -2.21
N GLU A 416 -20.29 20.98 -3.41
CA GLU A 416 -21.55 21.69 -3.62
C GLU A 416 -22.78 20.75 -3.63
N ALA A 417 -22.59 19.44 -3.53
CA ALA A 417 -23.67 18.47 -3.62
C ALA A 417 -24.54 18.46 -2.35
N ASP A 418 -25.84 18.73 -2.51
CA ASP A 418 -26.81 18.58 -1.41
C ASP A 418 -27.30 17.12 -1.31
N VAL A 419 -26.40 16.24 -0.84
CA VAL A 419 -26.70 14.81 -0.61
C VAL A 419 -27.89 14.65 0.32
N TYR A 420 -27.92 15.42 1.40
CA TYR A 420 -28.84 15.19 2.50
C TYR A 420 -30.22 15.78 2.25
N GLY A 421 -30.31 16.99 1.67
CA GLY A 421 -31.59 17.58 1.30
C GLY A 421 -32.28 16.80 0.19
N THR A 422 -31.51 16.16 -0.69
CA THR A 422 -32.04 15.31 -1.76
C THR A 422 -32.57 13.99 -1.21
N ASP A 423 -31.79 13.24 -0.42
CA ASP A 423 -32.10 11.83 -0.10
C ASP A 423 -32.82 11.63 1.25
N PHE A 424 -32.78 12.61 2.15
CA PHE A 424 -33.30 12.50 3.51
C PHE A 424 -34.48 13.44 3.80
N ASN A 425 -35.40 12.96 4.63
CA ASN A 425 -36.35 13.80 5.34
C ASN A 425 -35.65 14.30 6.62
N LEU A 426 -35.08 15.50 6.55
CA LEU A 426 -34.36 16.12 7.66
C LEU A 426 -35.29 16.59 8.77
N LEU A 427 -34.84 16.47 10.01
CA LEU A 427 -35.52 16.93 11.21
C LEU A 427 -34.93 18.29 11.62
N PRO A 428 -35.61 19.41 11.35
CA PRO A 428 -35.02 20.75 11.51
C PRO A 428 -34.70 21.12 12.97
N ASP A 429 -35.41 20.55 13.93
CA ASP A 429 -35.20 20.81 15.37
C ASP A 429 -34.15 19.86 16.01
N ALA A 430 -33.51 19.01 15.21
CA ALA A 430 -32.48 18.08 15.68
C ALA A 430 -31.16 18.82 15.93
N VAL A 431 -30.93 19.25 17.17
CA VAL A 431 -29.69 19.91 17.59
C VAL A 431 -28.83 18.93 18.40
N ALA A 432 -27.59 18.72 17.95
CA ALA A 432 -26.61 17.90 18.66
C ALA A 432 -26.25 18.53 20.02
N ARG A 433 -25.89 17.69 21.00
CA ARG A 433 -25.68 18.13 22.39
C ARG A 433 -24.22 18.04 22.86
N GLY A 434 -23.32 17.52 22.03
CA GLY A 434 -21.89 17.47 22.33
C GLY A 434 -21.08 18.45 21.48
N GLY A 435 -19.81 18.58 21.85
CA GLY A 435 -18.81 19.47 21.24
C GLY A 435 -17.84 18.77 20.29
N LEU A 436 -18.19 17.59 19.77
CA LEU A 436 -17.40 16.94 18.71
C LEU A 436 -17.54 17.74 17.41
N LYS A 437 -16.43 17.98 16.71
CA LYS A 437 -16.41 18.91 15.55
C LYS A 437 -16.29 18.19 14.23
N ARG A 438 -15.30 17.32 14.05
CA ARG A 438 -15.04 16.58 12.81
C ARG A 438 -14.42 15.22 13.11
N ILE A 439 -14.34 14.38 12.08
CA ILE A 439 -13.55 13.14 12.13
C ILE A 439 -12.09 13.55 11.98
N ASP A 440 -11.27 13.28 13.01
CA ASP A 440 -9.83 13.56 12.97
C ASP A 440 -9.10 12.50 12.13
N HIS A 441 -9.34 11.23 12.44
CA HIS A 441 -8.77 10.11 11.73
C HIS A 441 -9.62 8.84 11.92
N MET A 442 -9.38 7.86 11.04
CA MET A 442 -10.02 6.55 11.09
C MET A 442 -8.96 5.47 10.97
N ALA A 443 -8.78 4.67 12.02
CA ALA A 443 -7.82 3.58 11.99
C ALA A 443 -8.45 2.31 11.43
N MET A 444 -7.72 1.60 10.57
CA MET A 444 -8.11 0.30 10.02
C MET A 444 -7.25 -0.81 10.62
N ALA A 445 -7.85 -1.98 10.80
CA ALA A 445 -7.16 -3.25 11.04
C ALA A 445 -7.15 -4.04 9.74
N LEU A 446 -5.96 -4.43 9.27
CA LEU A 446 -5.75 -5.14 8.01
C LEU A 446 -5.03 -6.48 8.25
N PRO A 447 -5.25 -7.49 7.38
CA PRO A 447 -4.36 -8.64 7.29
C PRO A 447 -2.92 -8.21 7.01
N ALA A 448 -1.94 -8.93 7.57
CA ALA A 448 -0.53 -8.54 7.50
C ALA A 448 0.01 -8.44 6.07
N ASP A 449 -0.45 -9.30 5.18
CA ASP A 449 -0.10 -9.35 3.76
C ASP A 449 -0.80 -8.30 2.90
N SER A 450 -1.74 -7.52 3.47
CA SER A 450 -2.55 -6.56 2.73
C SER A 450 -2.09 -5.10 2.87
N LEU A 451 -1.21 -4.79 3.83
CA LEU A 451 -0.81 -3.39 4.11
C LEU A 451 -0.30 -2.67 2.87
N ASP A 452 0.63 -3.30 2.16
CA ASP A 452 1.29 -2.71 0.99
C ASP A 452 0.31 -2.45 -0.17
N SER A 453 -0.69 -3.32 -0.33
CA SER A 453 -1.77 -3.14 -1.31
C SER A 453 -2.62 -1.91 -0.99
N TRP A 454 -2.99 -1.73 0.29
CA TRP A 454 -3.75 -0.59 0.77
C TRP A 454 -2.97 0.73 0.65
N VAL A 455 -1.68 0.71 1.02
CA VAL A 455 -0.80 1.87 0.86
C VAL A 455 -0.73 2.30 -0.60
N LEU A 456 -0.45 1.36 -1.51
CA LEU A 456 -0.38 1.66 -2.94
C LEU A 456 -1.72 2.16 -3.48
N PHE A 457 -2.84 1.56 -3.07
CA PHE A 457 -4.18 1.98 -3.47
C PHE A 457 -4.43 3.46 -3.17
N TYR A 458 -4.20 3.90 -1.92
CA TYR A 458 -4.43 5.30 -1.53
C TYR A 458 -3.41 6.25 -2.15
N LYS A 459 -2.13 5.87 -2.22
CA LYS A 459 -1.07 6.69 -2.85
C LYS A 459 -1.33 6.94 -4.34
N SER A 460 -1.87 5.95 -5.05
CA SER A 460 -2.09 6.08 -6.50
C SER A 460 -3.43 6.73 -6.83
N LEU A 461 -4.55 6.16 -6.38
CA LEU A 461 -5.89 6.62 -6.75
C LEU A 461 -6.22 7.99 -6.16
N LEU A 462 -5.81 8.25 -4.92
CA LEU A 462 -6.16 9.46 -4.16
C LEU A 462 -4.96 10.37 -3.85
N ASP A 463 -3.76 10.03 -4.34
CA ASP A 463 -2.52 10.80 -4.10
C ASP A 463 -2.26 11.11 -2.61
N PHE A 464 -2.59 10.16 -1.73
CA PHE A 464 -2.23 10.26 -0.31
C PHE A 464 -0.72 10.06 -0.13
N GLU A 465 -0.21 10.56 0.98
CA GLU A 465 1.13 10.30 1.47
C GLU A 465 1.08 9.23 2.57
N ALA A 466 2.14 8.42 2.67
CA ALA A 466 2.32 7.51 3.78
C ALA A 466 3.34 8.11 4.75
N ASP A 467 3.01 8.08 6.03
CA ASP A 467 3.94 8.33 7.13
C ASP A 467 4.88 7.11 7.31
N ASP A 468 5.88 7.29 8.16
CA ASP A 468 6.82 6.23 8.54
C ASP A 468 6.09 5.08 9.26
N GLU A 469 6.58 3.85 9.08
CA GLU A 469 6.08 2.69 9.81
C GLU A 469 6.52 2.76 11.29
N VAL A 470 5.58 2.56 12.20
CA VAL A 470 5.81 2.53 13.65
C VAL A 470 5.45 1.16 14.20
N VAL A 471 6.32 0.62 15.04
CA VAL A 471 6.08 -0.63 15.77
C VAL A 471 5.50 -0.30 17.15
N LEU A 472 4.33 -0.85 17.44
CA LEU A 472 3.57 -0.62 18.65
C LEU A 472 3.56 -1.89 19.52
N PRO A 473 3.83 -1.78 20.84
CA PRO A 473 3.73 -2.90 21.76
C PRO A 473 2.26 -3.22 22.09
N ASP A 474 1.83 -4.44 21.81
CA ASP A 474 0.58 -5.05 22.28
C ASP A 474 0.91 -6.13 23.34
N PRO A 475 0.08 -6.33 24.38
CA PRO A 475 0.32 -7.35 25.41
C PRO A 475 0.59 -8.76 24.88
N TYR A 476 0.14 -9.07 23.66
CA TYR A 476 0.25 -10.39 23.03
C TYR A 476 1.13 -10.40 21.77
N GLY A 477 1.85 -9.31 21.48
CA GLY A 477 2.78 -9.25 20.34
C GLY A 477 3.07 -7.83 19.87
N LEU A 478 3.86 -7.69 18.81
CA LEU A 478 4.06 -6.39 18.17
C LEU A 478 3.00 -6.17 17.09
N VAL A 479 2.52 -4.93 16.99
CA VAL A 479 1.62 -4.43 15.94
C VAL A 479 2.42 -3.44 15.10
N LYS A 480 2.34 -3.54 13.78
CA LYS A 480 2.89 -2.50 12.90
C LYS A 480 1.78 -1.56 12.51
N SER A 481 2.07 -0.26 12.50
CA SER A 481 1.15 0.79 12.11
C SER A 481 1.80 1.70 11.10
N ARG A 482 1.10 1.99 10.01
CA ARG A 482 1.53 2.97 9.01
C ARG A 482 0.36 3.86 8.68
N ALA A 483 0.50 5.16 8.91
CA ALA A 483 -0.58 6.10 8.64
C ALA A 483 -0.52 6.64 7.22
N LEU A 484 -1.68 6.82 6.60
CA LEU A 484 -1.83 7.55 5.35
C LEU A 484 -2.51 8.89 5.62
N ARG A 485 -2.12 9.92 4.87
CA ARG A 485 -2.72 11.26 4.95
C ARG A 485 -2.99 11.82 3.56
N SER A 486 -4.10 12.54 3.40
CA SER A 486 -4.27 13.41 2.24
C SER A 486 -3.24 14.55 2.25
N ARG A 487 -2.96 15.16 1.09
CA ARG A 487 -1.96 16.24 0.95
C ARG A 487 -2.23 17.44 1.86
N ASP A 488 -3.49 17.75 2.09
CA ASP A 488 -3.98 18.80 2.99
C ASP A 488 -4.14 18.33 4.44
N SER A 489 -3.85 17.05 4.74
CA SER A 489 -4.00 16.40 6.05
C SER A 489 -5.42 16.40 6.62
N SER A 490 -6.44 16.70 5.81
CA SER A 490 -7.84 16.67 6.23
C SER A 490 -8.39 15.25 6.41
N ILE A 491 -7.79 14.26 5.74
CA ILE A 491 -8.10 12.84 5.87
C ILE A 491 -6.86 12.11 6.38
N ARG A 492 -7.04 11.31 7.43
CA ARG A 492 -5.97 10.53 8.08
C ARG A 492 -6.45 9.10 8.32
N LEU A 493 -5.63 8.13 7.92
CA LEU A 493 -5.98 6.72 7.93
C LEU A 493 -4.82 5.86 8.47
N PRO A 494 -4.71 5.69 9.81
CA PRO A 494 -3.78 4.73 10.40
C PRO A 494 -4.11 3.29 9.99
N LEU A 495 -3.20 2.60 9.31
CA LEU A 495 -3.36 1.20 8.93
C LEU A 495 -2.57 0.32 9.89
N ASN A 496 -3.24 -0.60 10.56
CA ASN A 496 -2.63 -1.46 11.57
C ASN A 496 -2.65 -2.92 11.12
N ILE A 497 -1.51 -3.60 11.25
CA ILE A 497 -1.36 -5.02 10.98
C ILE A 497 -0.71 -5.75 12.14
N SER A 498 -0.97 -7.06 12.22
CA SER A 498 -0.28 -7.94 13.14
C SER A 498 -0.16 -9.35 12.56
N GLU A 499 1.04 -9.92 12.68
CA GLU A 499 1.31 -11.33 12.37
C GLU A 499 0.93 -12.25 13.55
N ASN A 500 0.76 -11.68 14.75
CA ASN A 500 0.48 -12.42 15.97
C ASN A 500 -1.03 -12.57 16.19
N ARG A 501 -1.52 -13.82 16.05
CA ARG A 501 -2.95 -14.17 16.11
C ARG A 501 -3.70 -13.76 17.40
N ASN A 502 -2.98 -13.50 18.49
CA ASN A 502 -3.56 -13.15 19.79
C ASN A 502 -3.60 -11.63 20.05
N THR A 503 -3.10 -10.81 19.14
CA THR A 503 -3.12 -9.35 19.29
C THR A 503 -4.52 -8.78 19.09
N ALA A 504 -4.75 -7.55 19.58
CA ALA A 504 -6.05 -6.88 19.39
C ALA A 504 -6.42 -6.70 17.91
N ILE A 505 -5.44 -6.45 17.04
CA ILE A 505 -5.64 -6.36 15.59
C ILE A 505 -6.14 -7.69 15.02
N SER A 506 -5.50 -8.81 15.34
CA SER A 506 -5.96 -10.13 14.88
C SER A 506 -7.34 -10.50 15.43
N HIS A 507 -7.66 -10.09 16.66
CA HIS A 507 -9.01 -10.23 17.19
C HIS A 507 -10.03 -9.39 16.41
N ALA A 508 -9.72 -8.14 16.07
CA ALA A 508 -10.56 -7.31 15.22
C ALA A 508 -10.79 -7.99 13.86
N LEU A 509 -9.73 -8.48 13.21
CA LEU A 509 -9.86 -9.21 11.94
C LEU A 509 -10.78 -10.44 12.05
N SER A 510 -10.70 -11.18 13.15
CA SER A 510 -11.58 -12.34 13.37
C SER A 510 -13.04 -11.96 13.57
N SER A 511 -13.32 -10.85 14.27
CA SER A 511 -14.67 -10.32 14.48
C SER A 511 -15.27 -9.77 13.18
N TYR A 512 -14.45 -9.11 12.35
CA TYR A 512 -14.85 -8.57 11.05
C TYR A 512 -14.87 -9.61 9.92
N ARG A 513 -14.25 -10.78 10.11
CA ARG A 513 -13.98 -11.77 9.05
C ARG A 513 -13.17 -11.20 7.88
N GLY A 514 -12.21 -10.33 8.18
CA GLY A 514 -11.41 -9.62 7.18
C GLY A 514 -10.94 -8.27 7.71
N SER A 515 -10.59 -7.37 6.80
CA SER A 515 -10.28 -5.97 7.12
C SER A 515 -11.48 -5.27 7.74
N GLY A 516 -11.22 -4.26 8.57
CA GLY A 516 -12.29 -3.45 9.13
C GLY A 516 -11.79 -2.25 9.91
N VAL A 517 -12.70 -1.35 10.26
CA VAL A 517 -12.40 -0.21 11.14
C VAL A 517 -11.98 -0.73 12.50
N HIS A 518 -10.84 -0.24 12.97
CA HIS A 518 -10.37 -0.47 14.32
C HIS A 518 -10.94 0.59 15.28
N HIS A 519 -10.82 1.88 14.93
CA HIS A 519 -11.50 2.96 15.63
C HIS A 519 -11.70 4.20 14.77
N ILE A 520 -12.60 5.08 15.22
CA ILE A 520 -12.85 6.39 14.64
C ILE A 520 -12.63 7.44 15.71
N ALA A 521 -11.81 8.44 15.40
CA ALA A 521 -11.48 9.53 16.29
C ALA A 521 -12.22 10.81 15.90
N PHE A 522 -12.80 11.49 16.89
CA PHE A 522 -13.46 12.77 16.75
C PHE A 522 -12.70 13.84 17.53
N ASP A 523 -12.48 15.01 16.93
CA ASP A 523 -11.85 16.13 17.64
C ASP A 523 -12.88 16.98 18.42
N CYS A 524 -12.38 17.67 19.43
CA CYS A 524 -13.14 18.62 20.24
C CYS A 524 -12.23 19.78 20.69
N ASP A 525 -12.84 20.90 21.08
CA ASP A 525 -12.10 22.07 21.56
C ASP A 525 -11.69 21.95 23.04
N ASP A 526 -12.42 21.17 23.85
CA ASP A 526 -12.19 20.94 25.28
C ASP A 526 -12.49 19.49 25.66
N ILE A 527 -11.44 18.70 25.91
CA ILE A 527 -11.54 17.28 26.23
C ILE A 527 -12.26 17.03 27.56
N PHE A 528 -12.07 17.89 28.57
CA PHE A 528 -12.62 17.66 29.91
C PHE A 528 -14.13 17.90 29.94
N ALA A 529 -14.59 18.95 29.24
CA ALA A 529 -16.01 19.20 29.06
C ALA A 529 -16.70 18.03 28.33
N GLU A 530 -16.10 17.53 27.25
CA GLU A 530 -16.67 16.42 26.48
C GLU A 530 -16.66 15.10 27.25
N VAL A 531 -15.59 14.79 27.98
CA VAL A 531 -15.53 13.60 28.83
C VAL A 531 -16.58 13.68 29.94
N SER A 532 -16.74 14.83 30.60
CA SER A 532 -17.76 15.02 31.64
C SER A 532 -19.14 14.74 31.10
N ARG A 533 -19.50 15.35 29.96
CA ARG A 533 -20.78 15.16 29.29
C ARG A 533 -20.99 13.70 28.86
N ALA A 534 -19.98 13.08 28.24
CA ALA A 534 -20.04 11.70 27.78
C ALA A 534 -20.25 10.72 28.96
N LYS A 535 -19.56 10.94 30.08
CA LYS A 535 -19.69 10.15 31.30
C LYS A 535 -21.08 10.30 31.93
N GLU A 536 -21.61 11.51 32.03
CA GLU A 536 -22.98 11.77 32.50
C GLU A 536 -24.04 11.12 31.59
N ALA A 537 -23.81 11.11 30.28
CA ALA A 537 -24.66 10.43 29.30
C ALA A 537 -24.51 8.88 29.31
N GLY A 538 -23.60 8.33 30.09
CA GLY A 538 -23.36 6.89 30.19
C GLY A 538 -22.63 6.28 29.00
N VAL A 539 -21.73 7.05 28.37
CA VAL A 539 -20.75 6.52 27.40
C VAL A 539 -19.75 5.64 28.17
N PRO A 540 -19.51 4.39 27.75
CA PRO A 540 -18.55 3.50 28.40
C PRO A 540 -17.12 3.89 27.99
N LEU A 541 -16.55 4.88 28.67
CA LEU A 541 -15.15 5.26 28.52
C LEU A 541 -14.24 4.27 29.25
N LEU A 542 -13.02 4.07 28.75
CA LEU A 542 -12.03 3.21 29.40
C LEU A 542 -11.55 3.79 30.73
N ASP A 543 -11.38 2.91 31.72
CA ASP A 543 -10.73 3.26 32.98
C ASP A 543 -9.21 3.12 32.85
N ILE A 544 -8.50 4.24 33.05
CA ILE A 544 -7.04 4.28 32.97
C ILE A 544 -6.44 4.02 34.36
N PRO A 545 -5.48 3.09 34.48
CA PRO A 545 -4.83 2.80 35.77
C PRO A 545 -4.10 4.00 36.38
N LEU A 546 -4.15 4.14 37.72
CA LEU A 546 -3.48 5.25 38.43
C LEU A 546 -1.98 5.34 38.16
N ASN A 547 -1.30 4.20 38.00
CA ASN A 547 0.14 4.16 37.73
C ASN A 547 0.54 4.81 36.40
N TYR A 548 -0.39 4.99 35.45
CA TYR A 548 -0.16 5.77 34.24
C TYR A 548 0.07 7.25 34.58
N TYR A 549 -0.73 7.81 35.48
CA TYR A 549 -0.60 9.20 35.90
C TYR A 549 0.63 9.42 36.80
N ASP A 550 0.98 8.44 37.62
CA ASP A 550 2.25 8.44 38.36
C ASP A 550 3.46 8.46 37.39
N ASP A 551 3.41 7.75 36.26
CA ASP A 551 4.44 7.80 35.20
C ASP A 551 4.47 9.16 34.49
N LEU A 552 3.31 9.74 34.19
CA LEU A 552 3.23 11.08 33.59
C LEU A 552 3.87 12.14 34.50
N ALA A 553 3.65 12.08 35.82
CA ALA A 553 4.26 12.99 36.79
C ALA A 553 5.79 12.92 36.78
N ALA A 554 6.35 11.74 36.53
CA ALA A 554 7.80 11.55 36.47
C ALA A 554 8.41 12.02 35.14
N ARG A 555 7.63 12.01 34.06
CA ARG A 555 8.07 12.35 32.70
C ARG A 555 7.85 13.81 32.33
N PHE A 556 6.82 14.43 32.88
CA PHE A 556 6.38 15.78 32.56
C PHE A 556 6.26 16.61 33.83
N ASP A 557 6.65 17.88 33.73
CA ASP A 557 6.53 18.86 34.82
C ASP A 557 5.12 19.45 34.83
N PHE A 558 4.15 18.66 35.32
CA PHE A 558 2.77 19.08 35.51
C PHE A 558 2.52 19.58 36.93
N ASP A 559 1.56 20.50 37.08
CA ASP A 559 1.02 20.78 38.40
C ASP A 559 0.13 19.62 38.90
N ASP A 560 0.07 19.46 40.23
CA ASP A 560 -0.66 18.36 40.87
C ASP A 560 -2.17 18.40 40.59
N GLU A 561 -2.73 19.59 40.34
CA GLU A 561 -4.16 19.79 40.09
C GLU A 561 -4.56 19.26 38.72
N PHE A 562 -3.79 19.62 37.68
CA PHE A 562 -3.97 19.17 36.31
C PHE A 562 -3.75 17.67 36.16
N LEU A 563 -2.74 17.11 36.83
CA LEU A 563 -2.52 15.67 36.82
C LEU A 563 -3.70 14.92 37.49
N SER A 564 -4.22 15.47 38.59
CA SER A 564 -5.40 14.93 39.27
C SER A 564 -6.65 15.02 38.38
N GLU A 565 -6.77 16.08 37.59
CA GLU A 565 -7.85 16.26 36.62
C GLU A 565 -7.76 15.21 35.50
N LEU A 566 -6.58 15.02 34.91
CA LEU A 566 -6.33 13.96 33.91
C LEU A 566 -6.72 12.58 34.46
N ALA A 567 -6.33 12.28 35.70
CA ALA A 567 -6.65 11.02 36.37
C ALA A 567 -8.14 10.83 36.63
N TYR A 568 -8.83 11.87 37.12
CA TYR A 568 -10.26 11.82 37.40
C TYR A 568 -11.10 11.61 36.14
N TYR A 569 -10.68 12.20 35.02
CA TYR A 569 -11.35 12.10 33.72
C TYR A 569 -10.84 10.95 32.84
N ASN A 570 -9.91 10.11 33.31
CA ASN A 570 -9.32 9.01 32.53
C ASN A 570 -8.69 9.49 31.20
N VAL A 571 -8.20 10.73 31.15
CA VAL A 571 -7.60 11.32 29.93
C VAL A 571 -6.18 10.79 29.77
N LEU A 572 -5.88 10.28 28.58
CA LEU A 572 -4.52 9.93 28.16
C LEU A 572 -3.84 11.17 27.56
N TYR A 573 -2.51 11.23 27.68
CA TYR A 573 -1.70 12.38 27.29
C TYR A 573 -0.50 11.96 26.44
N ASP A 574 -0.16 12.78 25.45
CA ASP A 574 1.12 12.71 24.74
C ASP A 574 1.65 14.11 24.40
N ARG A 575 2.97 14.24 24.28
CA ARG A 575 3.64 15.49 23.88
C ARG A 575 4.74 15.20 22.87
N ASP A 576 4.71 15.89 21.73
CA ASP A 576 5.76 15.77 20.74
C ASP A 576 7.00 16.63 21.06
N ALA A 577 8.07 16.43 20.28
CA ALA A 577 9.33 17.14 20.48
C ALA A 577 9.24 18.67 20.23
N GLN A 578 8.20 19.14 19.54
CA GLN A 578 7.96 20.56 19.27
C GLN A 578 7.08 21.23 20.34
N GLY A 579 6.62 20.47 21.34
CA GLY A 579 5.71 20.94 22.39
C GLY A 579 4.24 20.90 22.01
N GLY A 580 3.89 20.25 20.89
CA GLY A 580 2.52 19.87 20.57
C GLY A 580 2.00 18.91 21.63
N GLU A 581 0.74 19.08 22.05
CA GLU A 581 0.12 18.22 23.06
C GLU A 581 -1.13 17.52 22.50
N LEU A 582 -1.31 16.27 22.90
CA LEU A 582 -2.50 15.46 22.62
C LEU A 582 -3.16 15.06 23.93
N PHE A 583 -4.46 15.30 24.01
CA PHE A 583 -5.33 14.74 25.03
C PHE A 583 -6.34 13.84 24.33
N HIS A 584 -6.52 12.64 24.83
CA HIS A 584 -7.48 11.73 24.21
C HIS A 584 -8.06 10.70 25.19
N VAL A 585 -9.27 10.25 24.89
CA VAL A 585 -9.96 9.16 25.59
C VAL A 585 -10.53 8.16 24.60
N TYR A 586 -10.71 6.93 25.06
CA TYR A 586 -11.27 5.85 24.24
C TYR A 586 -12.54 5.30 24.90
N THR A 587 -13.49 4.88 24.07
CA THR A 587 -14.62 4.06 24.51
C THR A 587 -14.22 2.60 24.61
N GLU A 588 -15.04 1.80 25.28
CA GLU A 588 -15.06 0.35 25.08
C GLU A 588 -15.41 -0.01 23.61
N PRO A 589 -15.07 -1.21 23.13
CA PRO A 589 -15.48 -1.67 21.81
C PRO A 589 -17.00 -1.89 21.71
N PHE A 590 -17.62 -1.30 20.68
CA PHE A 590 -19.01 -1.57 20.33
C PHE A 590 -19.14 -3.02 19.83
N GLU A 591 -19.89 -3.84 20.56
CA GLU A 591 -20.15 -5.26 20.24
C GLU A 591 -18.85 -6.04 19.93
N GLY A 592 -17.76 -5.72 20.62
CA GLY A 592 -16.46 -6.39 20.47
C GLY A 592 -15.69 -6.08 19.17
N ARG A 593 -16.04 -5.00 18.47
CA ARG A 593 -15.49 -4.62 17.15
C ARG A 593 -14.71 -3.30 17.23
N PHE A 594 -15.23 -2.26 16.60
CA PHE A 594 -14.67 -0.91 16.60
C PHE A 594 -14.99 -0.17 17.90
N PHE A 595 -14.20 0.85 18.21
CA PHE A 595 -14.45 1.77 19.31
C PHE A 595 -14.29 3.21 18.82
N PHE A 596 -14.66 4.16 19.67
CA PHE A 596 -14.52 5.57 19.38
C PHE A 596 -13.42 6.20 20.23
N GLU A 597 -12.80 7.23 19.69
CA GLU A 597 -11.82 8.06 20.35
C GLU A 597 -12.30 9.51 20.31
N ILE A 598 -12.12 10.23 21.42
CA ILE A 598 -12.33 11.69 21.47
C ILE A 598 -10.96 12.30 21.73
N ILE A 599 -10.57 13.27 20.91
CA ILE A 599 -9.25 13.90 20.99
C ILE A 599 -9.32 15.41 21.05
N GLN A 600 -8.28 16.01 21.62
CA GLN A 600 -7.99 17.43 21.56
C GLN A 600 -6.51 17.60 21.21
N ARG A 601 -6.24 18.24 20.07
CA ARG A 601 -4.88 18.59 19.65
C ARG A 601 -4.59 20.03 20.06
N LYS A 602 -3.48 20.26 20.76
CA LYS A 602 -2.97 21.61 21.10
C LYS A 602 -1.59 21.84 20.51
N ASN A 603 -1.25 23.11 20.31
CA ASN A 603 0.08 23.57 19.89
C ASN A 603 0.64 22.85 18.65
N GLY A 604 -0.23 22.44 17.73
CA GLY A 604 0.18 21.82 16.45
C GLY A 604 0.51 20.33 16.49
N TYR A 605 0.16 19.60 17.57
CA TYR A 605 0.43 18.16 17.65
C TYR A 605 -0.14 17.38 16.44
N ALA A 606 0.74 16.72 15.71
CA ALA A 606 0.40 16.06 14.45
C ALA A 606 0.24 14.53 14.55
N GLY A 607 0.77 13.90 15.60
CA GLY A 607 0.81 12.44 15.77
C GLY A 607 -0.53 11.78 16.13
N TYR A 608 -0.46 10.54 16.63
CA TYR A 608 -1.64 9.71 16.98
C TYR A 608 -1.60 9.14 18.41
N GLY A 609 -0.74 9.66 19.30
CA GLY A 609 -0.63 9.16 20.67
C GLY A 609 -0.15 7.72 20.76
N ALA A 610 0.77 7.31 19.87
CA ALA A 610 1.29 5.95 19.78
C ALA A 610 1.84 5.40 21.12
N ALA A 611 2.40 6.28 21.96
CA ALA A 611 2.89 5.94 23.29
C ALA A 611 1.80 5.34 24.21
N ASN A 612 0.54 5.70 24.00
CA ASN A 612 -0.59 5.29 24.84
C ASN A 612 -1.22 3.97 24.40
N VAL A 613 -0.76 3.36 23.31
CA VAL A 613 -1.35 2.13 22.76
C VAL A 613 -1.30 0.97 23.74
N ALA A 614 -0.17 0.75 24.43
CA ALA A 614 -0.05 -0.32 25.43
C ALA A 614 -1.04 -0.16 26.58
N VAL A 615 -1.23 1.09 27.05
CA VAL A 615 -2.15 1.43 28.15
C VAL A 615 -3.60 1.21 27.71
N ARG A 616 -3.96 1.69 26.51
CA ARG A 616 -5.29 1.44 25.91
C ARG A 616 -5.59 -0.05 25.81
N LEU A 617 -4.65 -0.84 25.28
CA LEU A 617 -4.83 -2.28 25.12
C LEU A 617 -4.97 -3.01 26.47
N ALA A 618 -4.19 -2.62 27.48
CA ALA A 618 -4.31 -3.15 28.83
C ALA A 618 -5.68 -2.81 29.47
N ALA A 619 -6.15 -1.56 29.31
CA ALA A 619 -7.46 -1.12 29.79
C ALA A 619 -8.61 -1.89 29.10
N MET A 620 -8.55 -2.08 27.78
CA MET A 620 -9.53 -2.88 27.03
C MET A 620 -9.53 -4.35 27.46
N ALA A 621 -8.35 -4.95 27.69
CA ALA A 621 -8.23 -6.33 28.15
C ALA A 621 -8.86 -6.51 29.54
N LYS A 622 -8.65 -5.55 30.46
CA LYS A 622 -9.25 -5.55 31.79
C LYS A 622 -10.78 -5.47 31.71
N ALA A 623 -11.34 -4.59 30.89
CA ALA A 623 -12.79 -4.46 30.69
C ALA A 623 -13.44 -5.78 30.23
N ARG A 624 -12.82 -6.48 29.26
CA ARG A 624 -13.28 -7.81 28.80
C ARG A 624 -13.34 -8.84 29.94
N SER A 625 -12.32 -8.88 30.79
CA SER A 625 -12.28 -9.83 31.92
C SER A 625 -13.34 -9.55 32.98
N GLY A 626 -13.72 -8.28 33.18
CA GLY A 626 -14.78 -7.85 34.09
C GLY A 626 -16.16 -8.29 33.61
N ALA A 627 -16.45 -8.10 32.32
CA ALA A 627 -17.71 -8.51 31.70
C ALA A 627 -17.95 -10.03 31.75
N VAL A 628 -16.91 -10.84 31.51
CA VAL A 628 -16.98 -12.32 31.60
C VAL A 628 -17.28 -12.79 33.04
N ARG A 629 -16.87 -12.03 34.05
CA ARG A 629 -17.14 -12.34 35.46
C ARG A 629 -18.58 -12.03 35.86
N GLN A 630 -19.18 -10.97 35.29
CA GLN A 630 -20.59 -10.62 35.52
C GLN A 630 -21.55 -11.56 34.78
N ALA A 631 -21.21 -12.07 33.59
CA ALA A 631 -22.05 -13.02 32.85
C ALA A 631 -22.10 -14.45 33.45
N LYS A 632 -21.26 -14.75 34.45
CA LYS A 632 -21.20 -16.05 35.15
C LYS A 632 -21.87 -16.04 36.53
N LEU A 633 -22.35 -14.88 36.99
CA LEU A 633 -23.14 -14.68 38.21
C LEU A 633 -24.59 -14.43 37.81
#